data_AF-A0AAN8CNS2-F1
#
_entry.id   AF-A0AAN8CNS2-F1
#
_cell.length_a   1.000
_cell.length_b   1.000
_cell.length_c   1.000
_cell.angle_alpha   90.00
_cell.angle_beta   90.00
_cell.angle_gamma   90.00
#
_symmetry.space_group_name_H-M   'P 1'
#
loop_
_entity.id
_entity.type
_entity.pdbx_description
1 polymer ?
#
loop_
_entity_poly.entity_id
_entity_poly.type
_entity_poly.pdbx_seq_one_letter_code
_entity_poly.pdbx_strand_id
1 'polypeptide(L)'
;MYDLGRVTRAWLTCDPEKLSVLERIMMDKYIRSLPYETKKMSSQQNPASLDELVDVVESHMVTADLLKSTRPDTEWGRKASGEASRTRRAREPRWEPE
;
A
#
# COMPACT_ATOMS: atom_id res chain seq x y z
N MET A 1 -22.20 -22.81 23.16
CA MET A 1 -22.24 -23.11 21.70
C MET A 1 -23.43 -22.45 20.97
N TYR A 2 -24.57 -22.21 21.62
CA TYR A 2 -25.72 -21.52 20.99
C TYR A 2 -25.43 -20.07 20.55
N ASP A 3 -24.47 -19.40 21.20
CA ASP A 3 -24.15 -18.01 20.88
C ASP A 3 -23.46 -17.84 19.53
N LEU A 4 -22.59 -18.78 19.11
CA LEU A 4 -21.92 -18.69 17.81
C LEU A 4 -22.94 -18.79 16.67
N GLY A 5 -23.86 -19.77 16.75
CA GLY A 5 -24.92 -19.92 15.75
C GLY A 5 -25.86 -18.71 15.69
N ARG A 6 -26.15 -18.07 16.84
CA ARG A 6 -26.95 -16.84 16.89
C ARG A 6 -26.21 -15.66 16.24
N VAL A 7 -24.93 -15.49 16.56
CA VAL A 7 -24.08 -14.43 15.99
C VAL A 7 -23.89 -14.61 14.49
N THR A 8 -23.63 -15.84 14.01
CA THR A 8 -23.48 -16.11 12.58
C THR A 8 -24.76 -15.82 11.81
N ARG A 9 -25.93 -16.22 12.34
CA ARG A 9 -27.22 -15.90 11.70
C ARG A 9 -27.45 -14.40 11.65
N ALA A 10 -27.25 -13.70 12.78
CA ALA A 10 -27.40 -12.24 12.83
C ALA A 10 -26.46 -11.53 11.84
N TRP A 11 -25.23 -12.01 11.70
CA TRP A 11 -24.28 -11.47 10.72
C TRP A 11 -24.72 -11.75 9.27
N LEU A 12 -25.28 -12.91 8.97
CA LEU A 12 -25.76 -13.27 7.63
C LEU A 12 -27.07 -12.55 7.25
N THR A 13 -27.95 -12.27 8.21
CA THR A 13 -29.28 -11.68 7.95
C THR A 13 -29.32 -10.16 8.16
N CYS A 14 -28.19 -9.51 8.44
CA CYS A 14 -28.17 -8.12 8.89
C CYS A 14 -28.65 -7.11 7.83
N ASP A 15 -28.63 -7.45 6.55
CA ASP A 15 -29.13 -6.60 5.46
C ASP A 15 -29.48 -7.46 4.23
N PRO A 16 -30.68 -8.06 4.19
CA PRO A 16 -31.08 -8.98 3.13
C PRO A 16 -31.26 -8.32 1.76
N GLU A 17 -31.40 -6.99 1.71
CA GLU A 17 -31.56 -6.23 0.46
C GLU A 17 -30.22 -5.85 -0.21
N LYS A 18 -29.09 -5.94 0.50
CA LYS A 18 -27.82 -5.39 0.02
C LYS A 18 -26.85 -6.43 -0.52
N LEU A 19 -26.76 -7.59 0.13
CA LEU A 19 -25.75 -8.62 -0.18
C LEU A 19 -26.35 -10.00 0.03
N SER A 20 -26.16 -10.89 -0.94
CA SER A 20 -26.44 -12.31 -0.74
C SER A 20 -25.50 -12.88 0.33
N VAL A 21 -25.95 -13.97 0.98
CA VAL A 21 -25.14 -14.71 1.97
C VAL A 21 -23.78 -15.10 1.40
N LEU A 22 -23.76 -15.50 0.12
CA LEU A 22 -22.53 -15.91 -0.56
C LEU A 22 -21.58 -14.73 -0.77
N GLU A 23 -22.07 -13.61 -1.29
CA GLU A 23 -21.25 -12.40 -1.50
C GLU A 23 -20.64 -11.92 -0.18
N ARG A 24 -21.42 -11.92 0.90
CA ARG A 24 -20.92 -11.50 2.22
C ARG A 24 -19.80 -12.40 2.73
N ILE A 25 -19.90 -13.72 2.54
CA ILE A 25 -18.83 -14.68 2.89
C ILE A 25 -17.61 -14.47 1.99
N MET A 26 -17.81 -14.28 0.69
CA MET A 26 -16.74 -14.03 -0.27
C MET A 26 -15.98 -12.75 0.06
N MET A 27 -16.67 -11.66 0.37
CA MET A 27 -16.06 -10.41 0.81
C MET A 27 -15.25 -10.59 2.09
N ASP A 28 -15.79 -11.24 3.13
CA ASP A 28 -15.06 -11.49 4.38
C ASP A 28 -13.79 -12.33 4.13
N LYS A 29 -13.89 -13.39 3.31
CA LYS A 29 -12.74 -14.23 2.94
C LYS A 29 -11.71 -13.46 2.14
N TYR A 30 -12.15 -12.67 1.17
CA TYR A 30 -11.28 -11.87 0.32
C TYR A 30 -10.51 -10.84 1.16
N ILE A 31 -11.20 -10.05 1.99
CA ILE A 31 -10.58 -9.04 2.88
C ILE A 31 -9.56 -9.68 3.84
N ARG A 32 -9.83 -10.89 4.35
CA ARG A 32 -8.88 -11.59 5.23
C ARG A 32 -7.64 -12.14 4.50
N SER A 33 -7.75 -12.40 3.20
CA SER A 33 -6.63 -12.85 2.38
C SER A 33 -5.71 -11.72 1.92
N LEU A 34 -6.18 -10.46 1.96
CA LEU A 34 -5.44 -9.31 1.50
C LEU A 34 -4.28 -8.92 2.44
N PRO A 35 -3.19 -8.36 1.90
CA PRO A 35 -2.13 -7.72 2.70
C PRO A 35 -2.68 -6.61 3.59
N TYR A 36 -1.99 -6.35 4.71
CA TYR A 36 -2.45 -5.39 5.74
C TYR A 36 -2.75 -3.99 5.18
N GLU A 37 -1.91 -3.48 4.30
CA GLU A 37 -2.09 -2.16 3.68
C GLU A 37 -3.38 -2.08 2.86
N THR A 38 -3.63 -3.07 2.01
CA THR A 38 -4.85 -3.15 1.19
C THR A 38 -6.09 -3.35 2.05
N LYS A 39 -5.99 -4.15 3.12
CA LYS A 39 -7.07 -4.36 4.09
C LYS A 39 -7.47 -3.07 4.82
N LYS A 40 -6.49 -2.22 5.15
CA LYS A 40 -6.76 -0.92 5.78
C LYS A 40 -7.52 0.00 4.82
N MET A 41 -7.16 0.00 3.54
CA MET A 41 -7.84 0.80 2.51
C MET A 41 -9.27 0.32 2.25
N SER A 42 -9.49 -1.00 2.13
CA SER A 42 -10.84 -1.54 1.98
C SER A 42 -11.73 -1.24 3.19
N SER A 43 -11.16 -1.21 4.40
CA SER A 43 -11.88 -0.82 5.61
C SER A 43 -12.26 0.66 5.66
N GLN A 44 -11.51 1.54 4.99
CA GLN A 44 -11.82 2.97 4.93
C GLN A 44 -12.90 3.28 3.89
N GLN A 45 -12.87 2.59 2.75
CA GLN A 45 -13.85 2.77 1.68
C GLN A 45 -15.18 2.07 1.98
N ASN A 46 -15.16 1.00 2.77
CA ASN A 46 -16.34 0.22 3.17
C ASN A 46 -17.28 -0.12 1.98
N PRO A 47 -16.78 -0.92 1.01
CA PRO A 47 -17.52 -1.23 -0.20
C PRO A 47 -18.82 -1.97 0.10
N ALA A 48 -19.88 -1.62 -0.63
CA ALA A 48 -21.21 -2.17 -0.48
C ALA A 48 -21.44 -3.42 -1.34
N SER A 49 -20.61 -3.66 -2.35
CA SER A 49 -20.68 -4.82 -3.24
C SER A 49 -19.32 -5.51 -3.40
N LEU A 50 -19.34 -6.73 -3.95
CA LEU A 50 -18.12 -7.46 -4.28
C LEU A 50 -17.31 -6.77 -5.39
N ASP A 51 -17.99 -6.29 -6.44
CA ASP A 51 -17.33 -5.59 -7.55
C ASP A 51 -16.64 -4.31 -7.08
N GLU A 52 -17.30 -3.54 -6.22
CA GLU A 52 -16.72 -2.33 -5.63
C GLU A 52 -15.48 -2.65 -4.79
N LEU A 53 -15.50 -3.77 -4.06
CA LEU A 53 -14.33 -4.24 -3.31
C LEU A 53 -13.17 -4.62 -4.23
N VAL A 54 -13.45 -5.27 -5.36
CA VAL A 54 -12.42 -5.61 -6.35
C VAL A 54 -11.83 -4.35 -6.96
N ASP A 55 -12.67 -3.41 -7.40
CA ASP A 55 -12.24 -2.13 -7.98
C ASP A 55 -11.32 -1.34 -7.04
N VAL A 56 -11.66 -1.28 -5.75
CA VAL A 56 -10.85 -0.61 -4.73
C VAL A 56 -9.48 -1.28 -4.58
N VAL A 57 -9.45 -2.61 -4.59
CA VAL A 57 -8.20 -3.37 -4.47
C VAL A 57 -7.33 -3.18 -5.71
N GLU A 58 -7.89 -3.30 -6.90
CA GLU A 58 -7.17 -3.12 -8.17
C GLU A 58 -6.61 -1.71 -8.29
N SER A 59 -7.41 -0.70 -8.00
CA SER A 59 -6.98 0.71 -7.98
C SER A 59 -5.83 0.94 -6.99
N HIS A 60 -5.89 0.33 -5.81
CA HIS A 60 -4.80 0.40 -4.85
C HIS A 60 -3.53 -0.29 -5.34
N MET A 61 -3.63 -1.45 -5.99
CA MET A 61 -2.46 -2.14 -6.54
C MET A 61 -1.79 -1.31 -7.64
N VAL A 62 -2.58 -0.76 -8.57
CA VAL A 62 -2.08 0.12 -9.64
C VAL A 62 -1.40 1.36 -9.06
N THR A 63 -2.03 2.00 -8.07
CA THR A 63 -1.47 3.19 -7.41
C THR A 63 -0.19 2.86 -6.65
N ALA A 64 -0.16 1.73 -5.92
CA ALA A 64 1.02 1.29 -5.20
C ALA A 64 2.20 0.99 -6.14
N ASP A 65 1.94 0.39 -7.30
CA ASP A 65 3.00 0.09 -8.28
C ASP A 65 3.48 1.34 -9.00
N LEU A 66 2.60 2.30 -9.29
CA LEU A 66 2.99 3.62 -9.79
C LEU A 66 3.91 4.35 -8.80
N LEU A 67 3.57 4.34 -7.50
CA LEU A 67 4.36 4.97 -6.45
C LEU A 67 5.72 4.29 -6.25
N LYS A 68 5.81 2.96 -6.40
CA LYS A 68 7.08 2.23 -6.38
C LYS A 68 7.95 2.57 -7.59
N SER A 69 7.36 2.64 -8.78
CA SER A 69 8.04 3.01 -10.03
C SER A 69 8.59 4.45 -9.99
N THR A 70 7.90 5.34 -9.27
CA THR A 70 8.28 6.76 -9.10
C THR A 70 9.33 6.97 -8.02
N ARG A 71 9.84 5.93 -7.35
CA ARG A 71 11.06 6.02 -6.55
C ARG A 71 12.26 5.78 -7.48
N PRO A 72 12.87 6.81 -8.09
CA PRO A 72 14.16 6.62 -8.70
C PRO A 72 15.10 6.15 -7.60
N ASP A 73 15.75 5.04 -7.88
CA ASP A 73 16.86 4.50 -7.11
C ASP A 73 17.87 5.63 -6.83
N THR A 74 17.80 6.17 -5.62
CA THR A 74 18.68 7.25 -5.13
C THR A 74 20.06 6.71 -4.78
N GLU A 75 20.47 5.58 -5.37
CA GLU A 75 21.85 5.14 -5.37
C GLU A 75 22.75 6.02 -6.28
N TRP A 76 22.21 6.60 -7.35
CA TRP A 76 22.97 7.50 -8.23
C TRP A 76 23.19 8.90 -7.64
N GLY A 77 22.33 9.34 -6.71
CA GLY A 77 22.43 10.66 -6.07
C GLY A 77 23.54 10.77 -5.02
N ARG A 78 23.95 9.66 -4.39
CA ARG A 78 24.98 9.68 -3.34
C ARG A 78 26.41 9.65 -3.89
N LYS A 79 26.65 8.99 -5.03
CA LYS A 79 28.00 8.93 -5.63
C LYS A 79 28.45 10.26 -6.24
N ALA A 80 27.53 11.04 -6.82
CA ALA A 80 27.85 12.36 -7.39
C ALA A 80 28.31 13.40 -6.35
N SER A 81 27.81 13.32 -5.11
CA SER A 81 28.17 14.29 -4.05
C SER A 81 29.52 13.99 -3.39
N GLY A 82 29.92 12.71 -3.34
CA GLY A 82 31.21 12.28 -2.80
C GLY A 82 32.42 12.62 -3.70
N GLU A 83 32.22 12.66 -5.02
CA GLU A 83 33.31 12.87 -5.99
C GLU A 83 33.61 14.37 -6.22
N ALA A 84 32.60 15.23 -6.14
CA ALA A 84 32.76 16.69 -6.22
C ALA A 84 33.57 17.28 -5.04
N SER A 85 33.67 16.55 -3.93
CA SER A 85 34.41 16.98 -2.74
C SER A 85 35.91 16.64 -2.80
N ARG A 86 36.35 15.74 -3.69
CA ARG A 86 37.76 15.35 -3.83
C ARG A 86 38.55 16.23 -4.80
N THR A 87 37.90 16.82 -5.80
CA THR A 87 38.60 17.58 -6.85
C THR A 87 38.88 19.04 -6.48
N ARG A 88 38.33 19.54 -5.37
CA ARG A 88 38.56 20.93 -4.93
C ARG A 88 39.76 21.13 -3.99
N ARG A 89 40.39 20.05 -3.51
CA ARG A 89 41.51 20.09 -2.55
C ARG A 89 42.89 19.82 -3.20
N ALA A 90 43.06 20.18 -4.47
CA ALA A 90 44.32 19.97 -5.20
C ALA A 90 44.78 21.21 -5.98
N ARG A 91 44.46 22.42 -5.50
CA ARG A 91 44.99 23.66 -6.10
C ARG A 91 45.14 24.77 -5.06
N GLU A 92 46.07 24.60 -4.14
CA GLU A 92 46.67 25.75 -3.43
C GLU A 92 48.01 26.06 -4.10
N PRO A 93 48.21 27.28 -4.63
CA PRO A 93 49.53 27.70 -5.09
C PRO A 93 50.41 27.97 -3.86
N ARG A 94 51.50 27.20 -3.77
CA ARG A 94 52.62 27.41 -2.86
C ARG A 94 53.24 28.78 -3.15
N TRP A 95 53.14 29.71 -2.21
CA TRP A 95 53.93 30.94 -2.21
C TRP A 95 55.22 30.70 -1.40
N GLU A 96 56.38 30.86 -2.04
CA GLU A 96 57.68 30.94 -1.36
C GLU A 96 58.12 32.41 -1.33
N PRO A 97 58.54 32.95 -0.17
CA PRO A 97 59.27 34.21 -0.13
C PRO A 97 60.79 33.96 -0.06
N GLU A 98 61.53 34.66 -0.92
CA GLU A 98 62.97 34.92 -0.77
C GLU A 98 63.25 35.99 0.29
#